data_AF-A0A1A8E2C6-F1
#
_entry.id   AF-A0A1A8E2C6-F1
#
_cell.length_a   1.000
_cell.length_b   1.000
_cell.length_c   1.000
_cell.angle_alpha   90.00
_cell.angle_beta   90.00
_cell.angle_gamma   90.00
#
_symmetry.space_group_name_H-M   'P 1'
#
loop_
_entity.id
_entity.type
_entity.pdbx_description
1 polymer ?
#
loop_
_entity_poly.entity_id
_entity_poly.type
_entity_poly.pdbx_seq_one_letter_code
_entity_poly.pdbx_strand_id
1 'polypeptide(L)'
;MERYSRRWNLKLHGVSERVEDKDVRKEVTRICQELLPSDAERLPDVIDTVHRVGVKKPSATRGIIIQFSSRMQRAAVWAAAKNSSYLRGNGLRFAEDLCKADREARLKLWPLVSEA
;
A
#
# COMPACT_ATOMS: atom_id res chain seq x y z
N MET A 1 20.38 4.01 3.91
CA MET A 1 19.53 3.43 4.97
C MET A 1 18.04 3.52 4.64
N GLU A 2 17.52 4.70 4.27
CA GLU A 2 16.09 4.90 3.93
C GLU A 2 15.55 3.98 2.81
N ARG A 3 16.28 3.83 1.69
CA ARG A 3 15.86 2.92 0.60
C ARG A 3 15.64 1.49 1.10
N TYR A 4 16.48 1.02 2.03
CA TYR A 4 16.40 -0.34 2.55
C TYR A 4 15.19 -0.53 3.48
N SER A 5 14.92 0.41 4.38
CA SER A 5 13.76 0.31 5.28
C SER A 5 12.43 0.34 4.52
N ARG A 6 12.31 1.19 3.49
CA ARG A 6 11.08 1.29 2.68
C ARG A 6 10.74 0.04 1.85
N ARG A 7 11.67 -0.90 1.67
CA ARG A 7 11.41 -2.18 0.96
C ARG A 7 10.37 -3.05 1.65
N TRP A 8 10.17 -2.84 2.95
CA TRP A 8 9.17 -3.53 3.77
C TRP A 8 7.79 -2.89 3.65
N ASN A 9 7.68 -1.76 2.95
CA ASN A 9 6.47 -0.98 2.92
C ASN A 9 5.70 -1.16 1.61
N LEU A 10 4.38 -1.02 1.72
CA LEU A 10 3.49 -0.65 0.64
C LEU A 10 2.72 0.61 1.03
N LYS A 11 2.21 1.31 0.03
CA LYS A 11 1.33 2.46 0.21
C LYS A 11 -0.05 2.15 -0.35
N LEU A 12 -1.08 2.32 0.48
CA LEU A 12 -2.47 2.16 0.09
C LEU A 12 -3.15 3.53 -0.08
N HIS A 13 -3.94 3.66 -1.13
CA HIS A 13 -4.73 4.84 -1.46
C HIS A 13 -6.22 4.48 -1.56
N GLY A 14 -7.09 5.47 -1.35
CA GLY A 14 -8.54 5.35 -1.52
C GLY A 14 -9.32 5.01 -0.25
N VAL A 15 -8.65 4.72 0.87
CA VAL A 15 -9.31 4.44 2.15
C VAL A 15 -9.93 5.71 2.72
N SER A 16 -11.25 5.70 2.87
CA SER A 16 -12.06 6.81 3.38
C SER A 16 -11.51 7.39 4.69
N GLU A 17 -11.45 8.73 4.79
CA GLU A 17 -11.06 9.45 6.02
C GLU A 17 -12.11 9.34 7.14
N ARG A 18 -13.30 8.78 6.85
CA ARG A 18 -14.32 8.50 7.88
C ARG A 18 -13.95 7.33 8.77
N VAL A 19 -13.10 6.42 8.28
CA VAL A 19 -12.52 5.37 9.13
C VAL A 19 -11.66 6.07 10.16
N GLU A 20 -12.06 5.98 11.43
CA GLU A 20 -11.32 6.60 12.52
C GLU A 20 -9.87 6.13 12.51
N ASP A 21 -8.95 7.03 12.83
CA ASP A 21 -7.51 6.74 12.72
C ASP A 21 -7.10 5.55 13.61
N LYS A 22 -7.82 5.29 14.70
CA LYS A 22 -7.66 4.11 15.58
C LYS A 22 -8.00 2.77 14.91
N ASP A 23 -8.83 2.78 13.88
CA ASP A 23 -9.35 1.57 13.21
C ASP A 23 -8.71 1.32 11.83
N VAL A 24 -7.77 2.18 11.40
CA VAL A 24 -7.13 2.07 10.08
C VAL A 24 -6.40 0.73 9.92
N ARG A 25 -5.76 0.22 10.98
CA ARG A 25 -5.11 -1.09 10.96
C ARG A 25 -6.11 -2.19 10.61
N LYS A 26 -7.27 -2.22 11.26
CA LYS A 26 -8.30 -3.23 11.06
C LYS A 26 -8.81 -3.23 9.62
N GLU A 27 -9.09 -2.04 9.09
CA GLU A 27 -9.55 -1.89 7.71
C GLU A 27 -8.49 -2.30 6.68
N VAL A 28 -7.24 -1.91 6.90
CA VAL A 28 -6.12 -2.34 6.04
C VAL A 28 -5.93 -3.85 6.08
N THR A 29 -5.98 -4.46 7.26
CA THR A 29 -5.87 -5.92 7.39
C THR A 29 -6.99 -6.62 6.64
N ARG A 30 -8.24 -6.15 6.77
CA ARG A 30 -9.38 -6.66 6.00
C ARG A 30 -9.14 -6.57 4.50
N ILE A 31 -8.72 -5.42 3.99
CA ILE A 31 -8.40 -5.22 2.56
C ILE A 31 -7.31 -6.19 2.09
N CYS A 32 -6.27 -6.41 2.90
CA CYS A 32 -5.22 -7.38 2.58
C CYS A 32 -5.75 -8.83 2.58
N GLN A 33 -6.65 -9.19 3.49
CA GLN A 33 -7.27 -10.52 3.55
C GLN A 33 -8.17 -10.79 2.34
N GLU A 34 -8.93 -9.79 1.88
CA GLU A 34 -9.71 -9.86 0.64
C GLU A 34 -8.81 -10.03 -0.59
N LEU A 35 -7.64 -9.40 -0.59
CA LEU A 35 -6.65 -9.52 -1.66
C LEU A 35 -5.95 -10.88 -1.69
N LEU A 36 -5.66 -11.45 -0.52
CA LEU A 36 -4.91 -12.68 -0.38
C LEU A 36 -5.62 -13.64 0.60
N PRO A 37 -6.77 -14.22 0.21
CA PRO A 37 -7.58 -15.05 1.11
C PRO A 37 -6.82 -16.29 1.62
N SER A 38 -5.92 -16.84 0.79
CA SER A 38 -5.11 -18.01 1.14
C SER A 38 -4.24 -17.81 2.38
N ASP A 39 -3.86 -16.55 2.68
CA ASP A 39 -3.01 -16.21 3.82
C ASP A 39 -3.76 -15.34 4.86
N ALA A 40 -5.09 -15.32 4.80
CA ALA A 40 -5.90 -14.38 5.56
C ALA A 40 -5.62 -14.42 7.07
N GLU A 41 -5.43 -15.61 7.64
CA GLU A 41 -5.16 -15.81 9.07
C GLU A 41 -3.80 -15.25 9.50
N ARG A 42 -2.81 -15.23 8.60
CA ARG A 42 -1.44 -14.78 8.89
C ARG A 42 -1.26 -13.27 8.76
N LEU A 43 -2.06 -12.63 7.92
CA LEU A 43 -1.94 -11.20 7.63
C LEU A 43 -2.00 -10.26 8.86
N PRO A 44 -2.86 -10.49 9.88
CA PRO A 44 -2.88 -9.69 11.09
C PRO A 44 -1.53 -9.62 11.83
N ASP A 45 -0.75 -10.72 11.81
CA ASP A 45 0.53 -10.83 12.52
C ASP A 45 1.70 -10.24 11.73
N VAL A 46 1.65 -10.33 10.40
CA VAL A 46 2.76 -9.85 9.55
C VAL A 46 2.63 -8.39 9.15
N ILE A 47 1.45 -7.79 9.28
CA ILE A 47 1.26 -6.35 9.14
C ILE A 47 1.75 -5.73 10.44
N ASP A 48 2.90 -5.08 10.42
CA ASP A 48 3.54 -4.57 11.62
C ASP A 48 2.97 -3.21 12.01
N THR A 49 3.22 -2.19 11.18
CA THR A 49 2.81 -0.81 11.45
C THR A 49 1.92 -0.28 10.32
N VAL A 50 0.83 0.41 10.67
CA VAL A 50 -0.10 1.03 9.71
C VAL A 50 -0.39 2.46 10.14
N HIS A 51 -0.17 3.44 9.27
CA HIS A 51 -0.48 4.83 9.57
C HIS A 51 -0.77 5.65 8.32
N ARG A 52 -1.65 6.65 8.45
CA ARG A 52 -1.88 7.65 7.40
C ARG A 52 -0.69 8.61 7.31
N VAL A 53 -0.40 9.04 6.08
CA VAL A 53 0.72 9.94 5.79
C VAL A 53 0.25 11.17 5.03
N GLY A 54 0.73 12.32 5.47
CA GLY A 54 0.43 13.63 4.89
C GLY A 54 -0.63 14.40 5.67
N VAL A 55 -0.92 15.60 5.18
CA VAL A 55 -1.87 16.52 5.80
C VAL A 55 -3.30 16.14 5.43
N LYS A 56 -4.20 16.12 6.42
CA LYS A 56 -5.63 15.87 6.20
C LYS A 56 -6.22 17.02 5.38
N LYS A 57 -6.91 16.70 4.29
CA LYS A 57 -7.57 17.67 3.41
C LYS A 57 -9.05 17.32 3.28
N PRO A 58 -9.97 18.30 3.23
CA PRO A 58 -11.41 18.03 3.15
C PRO A 58 -11.83 17.19 1.93
N SER A 59 -11.15 17.38 0.80
CA SER A 59 -11.49 16.76 -0.49
C SER A 59 -10.58 15.59 -0.90
N ALA A 60 -9.68 15.13 -0.02
CA ALA A 60 -8.72 14.09 -0.39
C ALA A 60 -8.45 13.10 0.76
N THR A 61 -8.37 11.83 0.39
CA THR A 61 -7.92 10.76 1.30
C THR A 61 -6.39 10.75 1.38
N ARG A 62 -5.85 10.72 2.59
CA ARG A 62 -4.42 10.48 2.84
C ARG A 62 -4.05 9.06 2.40
N GLY A 63 -2.82 8.90 1.93
CA GLY A 63 -2.26 7.57 1.71
C GLY A 63 -1.92 6.92 3.04
N ILE A 64 -1.98 5.61 3.11
CA ILE A 64 -1.59 4.82 4.27
C ILE A 64 -0.30 4.10 3.95
N ILE A 65 0.71 4.22 4.82
CA ILE A 65 1.89 3.35 4.77
C ILE A 65 1.57 2.10 5.60
N ILE A 66 1.87 0.95 5.00
CA ILE A 66 1.72 -0.38 5.57
C ILE A 66 3.11 -0.99 5.60
N GLN A 67 3.66 -1.19 6.79
CA GLN A 67 4.92 -1.89 7.00
C GLN A 67 4.63 -3.36 7.30
N PHE A 68 5.38 -4.25 6.65
CA PHE A 68 5.30 -5.69 6.89
C PHE A 68 6.53 -6.15 7.66
N SER A 69 6.37 -7.15 8.52
CA SER A 69 7.48 -7.89 9.16
C SER A 69 8.01 -9.04 8.29
N SER A 70 7.34 -9.34 7.16
CA SER A 70 7.73 -10.37 6.19
C SER A 70 7.76 -9.82 4.76
N ARG A 71 8.93 -9.88 4.11
CA ARG A 71 9.08 -9.50 2.69
C ARG A 71 8.31 -10.41 1.75
N MET A 72 8.15 -11.68 2.12
CA MET A 72 7.39 -12.66 1.35
C MET A 72 5.91 -12.25 1.30
N GLN A 73 5.31 -11.93 2.47
CA GLN A 73 3.91 -11.51 2.53
C GLN A 73 3.67 -10.15 1.88
N ARG A 74 4.61 -9.21 2.05
CA ARG A 74 4.59 -7.94 1.32
C ARG A 74 4.57 -8.17 -0.20
N ALA A 75 5.40 -9.09 -0.71
CA ALA A 75 5.46 -9.41 -2.12
C ALA A 75 4.20 -10.12 -2.63
N ALA A 76 3.64 -11.04 -1.85
CA ALA A 76 2.39 -11.73 -2.18
C ALA A 76 1.20 -10.75 -2.28
N VAL A 77 1.04 -9.87 -1.28
CA VAL A 77 0.02 -8.81 -1.30
C VAL A 77 0.21 -7.89 -2.51
N TRP A 78 1.46 -7.49 -2.80
CA TRP A 78 1.74 -6.66 -3.97
C TRP A 78 1.40 -7.35 -5.29
N ALA A 79 1.72 -8.65 -5.42
CA ALA A 79 1.40 -9.43 -6.61
C ALA A 79 -0.12 -9.54 -6.82
N ALA A 80 -0.86 -9.85 -5.76
CA ALA A 80 -2.33 -9.91 -5.79
C ALA A 80 -2.96 -8.56 -6.14
N ALA A 81 -2.39 -7.46 -5.66
CA ALA A 81 -2.93 -6.12 -5.88
C ALA A 81 -2.86 -5.65 -7.35
N LYS A 82 -1.85 -6.06 -8.13
CA LYS A 82 -1.59 -5.52 -9.48
C LYS A 82 -2.80 -5.62 -10.42
N ASN A 83 -3.54 -6.73 -10.36
CA ASN A 83 -4.66 -7.00 -11.27
C ASN A 83 -6.02 -7.14 -10.57
N SER A 84 -6.09 -6.86 -9.27
CA SER A 84 -7.29 -7.04 -8.45
C SER A 84 -8.49 -6.22 -8.96
N SER A 85 -9.57 -6.93 -9.32
CA SER A 85 -10.88 -6.32 -9.60
C SER A 85 -11.52 -5.72 -8.35
N TYR A 86 -11.33 -6.36 -7.20
CA TYR A 86 -11.78 -5.88 -5.90
C TYR A 86 -11.25 -4.46 -5.60
N LEU A 87 -9.94 -4.23 -5.78
CA LEU A 87 -9.37 -2.90 -5.55
C LEU A 87 -9.96 -1.85 -6.50
N ARG A 88 -10.04 -2.16 -7.81
CA ARG A 88 -10.61 -1.24 -8.80
C ARG A 88 -12.07 -0.90 -8.49
N GLY A 89 -12.88 -1.90 -8.17
CA GLY A 89 -14.31 -1.72 -7.84
C GLY A 89 -14.54 -0.87 -6.59
N ASN A 90 -13.58 -0.85 -5.66
CA ASN A 90 -13.66 -0.07 -4.43
C ASN A 90 -12.85 1.25 -4.48
N GLY A 91 -12.30 1.63 -5.63
CA GLY A 91 -11.47 2.83 -5.76
C GLY A 91 -10.17 2.79 -4.95
N LEU A 92 -9.70 1.59 -4.59
CA LEU A 92 -8.49 1.35 -3.83
C LEU A 92 -7.30 1.12 -4.77
N ARG A 93 -6.11 1.52 -4.33
CA ARG A 93 -4.87 1.28 -5.09
C ARG A 93 -3.66 1.12 -4.19
N PHE A 94 -2.90 0.05 -4.43
CA PHE A 94 -1.57 -0.11 -3.87
C PHE A 94 -0.50 0.53 -4.75
N ALA A 95 0.55 1.03 -4.09
CA ALA A 95 1.78 1.50 -4.71
C ALA A 95 2.97 1.09 -3.85
N GLU A 96 4.16 1.07 -4.45
CA GLU A 96 5.38 0.92 -3.67
C GLU A 96 5.72 2.23 -2.94
N ASP A 97 6.24 2.12 -1.71
CA ASP A 97 6.75 3.26 -0.95
C ASP A 97 8.18 3.59 -1.38
N LEU A 98 8.35 4.14 -2.57
CA LEU A 98 9.68 4.50 -3.08
C LEU A 98 10.22 5.75 -2.37
N CYS A 99 11.54 5.79 -2.10
CA CYS A 99 12.19 7.01 -1.61
C CYS A 99 12.18 8.10 -2.69
N LYS A 100 12.50 9.35 -2.32
CA LYS A 100 12.48 10.48 -3.27
C LYS A 100 13.34 10.22 -4.51
N ALA A 101 14.58 9.79 -4.32
CA ALA A 101 15.51 9.49 -5.41
C ALA A 101 14.98 8.41 -6.37
N ASP A 102 14.38 7.35 -5.83
CA ASP A 102 13.82 6.25 -6.64
C ASP A 102 12.57 6.69 -7.42
N ARG A 103 11.72 7.52 -6.80
CA ARG A 103 10.56 8.13 -7.50
C ARG A 103 11.02 9.02 -8.65
N GLU A 104 12.01 9.88 -8.41
CA GLU A 104 12.54 10.79 -9.44
C GLU A 104 13.21 10.03 -10.58
N ALA A 105 14.00 9.00 -10.27
CA ALA A 105 14.59 8.12 -11.27
C ALA A 105 13.51 7.43 -12.12
N ARG A 106 12.45 6.91 -11.47
CA ARG A 106 11.32 6.28 -12.17
C ARG A 106 10.58 7.28 -13.08
N LEU A 107 10.35 8.51 -12.61
CA LEU A 107 9.68 9.54 -13.41
C LEU A 107 10.47 9.92 -14.66
N LYS A 108 11.81 9.98 -14.56
CA LYS A 108 12.69 10.23 -15.72
C LYS A 108 12.64 9.10 -16.76
N LEU A 109 12.47 7.86 -16.31
CA LEU A 109 12.41 6.67 -17.18
C LEU A 109 11.02 6.40 -17.76
N TRP A 110 9.96 6.90 -17.11
CA TRP A 110 8.57 6.60 -17.49
C TRP A 110 8.20 6.97 -18.94
N PRO A 111 8.65 8.13 -19.50
CA PRO A 111 8.37 8.45 -20.90
C PRO A 111 8.85 7.36 -21.87
N LEU A 112 10.07 6.83 -21.66
CA LEU A 112 10.65 5.79 -22.51
C LEU A 112 9.89 4.46 -22.42
N VAL A 113 9.33 4.14 -21.25
CA VAL A 113 8.52 2.93 -21.04
C VAL A 113 7.13 3.07 -21.67
N SER A 114 6.61 4.29 -21.75
CA SER A 114 5.28 4.54 -22.32
C SER A 114 5.27 4.57 -23.85
N GLU A 115 6.43 4.83 -24.47
CA GLU A 115 6.62 4.84 -25.93
C GLU A 115 6.96 3.45 -26.51
N ALA A 116 7.31 2.49 -25.65
CA ALA A 116 7.64 1.10 -26.00
C ALA A 116 6.40 0.19 -25.94
#